data_AF-A0A1T1HAJ5-F1
#
_entry.id   AF-A0A1T1HAJ5-F1
#
_cell.length_a   1.000
_cell.length_b   1.000
_cell.length_c   1.000
_cell.angle_alpha   90.00
_cell.angle_beta   90.00
_cell.angle_gamma   90.00
#
_symmetry.space_group_name_H-M   'P 1'
#
loop_
_entity.id
_entity.type
_entity.pdbx_description
1 polymer ?
#
loop_
_entity_poly.entity_id
_entity_poly.type
_entity_poly.pdbx_seq_one_letter_code
_entity_poly.pdbx_strand_id
1 'polypeptide(L)' 'MSIQEIAVSNSQKKKIQKSIKDESVLIVDDNGDLAVQVITYELYKQKSRATPLEDILGEGTLNPDAEYYVFSV' A
#
# COMPACT_ATOMS: atom_id res chain seq x y z
N MET A 1 -13.77 -10.40 -2.12
CA MET A 1 -13.10 -9.18 -2.60
C MET A 1 -13.46 -8.03 -1.67
N SER A 2 -12.73 -7.93 -0.56
CA SER A 2 -12.78 -6.80 0.36
C SER A 2 -11.71 -5.78 -0.02
N ILE A 3 -12.10 -4.53 -0.31
CA ILE A 3 -11.18 -3.45 -0.67
C ILE A 3 -11.30 -2.37 0.38
N GLN A 4 -10.15 -1.89 0.87
CA GLN A 4 -10.08 -0.67 1.66
C GLN A 4 -9.56 0.46 0.76
N GLU A 5 -10.41 1.44 0.52
CA GLU A 5 -10.02 2.70 -0.12
C GLU A 5 -9.39 3.63 0.91
N ILE A 6 -8.22 4.17 0.58
CA ILE A 6 -7.43 5.03 1.46
C ILE A 6 -7.13 6.30 0.67
N ALA A 7 -7.78 7.40 1.06
CA ALA A 7 -7.46 8.71 0.53
C ALA A 7 -6.06 9.13 0.99
N VAL A 8 -5.19 9.46 0.04
CA VAL A 8 -3.81 9.88 0.29
C VAL A 8 -3.51 11.18 -0.42
N SER A 9 -2.69 12.01 0.20
CA SER A 9 -2.13 13.17 -0.50
C SER A 9 -1.19 12.71 -1.64
N ASN A 10 -1.02 13.59 -2.65
CA ASN A 10 -0.03 13.40 -3.71
C ASN A 10 1.39 13.10 -3.19
N SER A 11 1.76 13.65 -2.02
CA SER A 11 3.07 13.41 -1.41
C SER A 11 3.17 12.01 -0.80
N GLN A 12 2.12 11.53 -0.13
CA GLN A 12 2.03 10.16 0.39
C GLN A 12 2.03 9.13 -0.74
N LYS A 13 1.24 9.35 -1.80
CA LYS A 13 1.23 8.50 -3.00
C LYS A 13 2.64 8.33 -3.61
N LYS A 14 3.37 9.44 -3.77
CA LYS A 14 4.77 9.43 -4.23
C LYS A 14 5.72 8.72 -3.27
N LYS A 15 5.51 8.83 -1.95
CA LYS A 15 6.31 8.10 -0.95
C LYS A 15 6.06 6.59 -1.05
N ILE A 16 4.81 6.15 -1.20
CA ILE A 16 4.43 4.73 -1.34
C ILE A 16 5.16 4.12 -2.56
N GLN A 17 5.06 4.75 -3.73
CA GLN A 17 5.77 4.33 -4.95
C GLN A 17 7.31 4.30 -4.80
N LYS A 18 7.86 5.10 -3.90
CA LYS A 18 9.30 5.13 -3.64
C LYS A 18 9.74 4.06 -2.66
N SER A 19 8.93 3.76 -1.66
CA SER A 19 9.27 2.81 -0.59
C SER A 19 9.04 1.35 -0.99
N ILE A 20 8.06 1.08 -1.85
CA ILE A 20 7.77 -0.27 -2.33
C ILE A 20 8.16 -0.36 -3.80
N LYS A 21 9.27 -1.08 -4.07
CA LYS A 21 9.80 -1.31 -5.43
C LYS A 21 9.41 -2.66 -6.02
N ASP A 22 8.81 -3.52 -5.20
CA ASP A 22 8.37 -4.83 -5.62
C ASP A 22 7.02 -4.71 -6.33
N GLU A 23 7.02 -4.90 -7.65
CA GLU A 23 5.83 -4.83 -8.51
C GLU A 23 4.82 -5.94 -8.20
N SER A 24 5.23 -7.01 -7.51
CA SER A 24 4.28 -8.01 -7.00
C SER A 24 3.47 -7.51 -5.80
N VAL A 25 4.00 -6.51 -5.08
CA VAL A 25 3.36 -5.92 -3.89
C VAL A 25 2.58 -4.66 -4.26
N LEU A 26 3.19 -3.77 -5.04
CA LEU A 26 2.61 -2.50 -5.45
C LEU A 26 2.26 -2.55 -6.94
N ILE A 27 0.96 -2.54 -7.20
CA ILE A 27 0.39 -2.45 -8.54
C ILE A 27 0.11 -0.98 -8.82
N VAL A 28 0.58 -0.49 -9.96
CA VAL A 28 0.26 0.84 -10.47
C VAL A 28 -0.69 0.66 -11.64
N ASP A 29 -1.92 1.14 -11.50
CA ASP A 29 -2.89 1.15 -12.60
C ASP A 29 -2.51 2.22 -13.64
N ASP A 30 -3.00 2.10 -14.86
CA ASP A 30 -2.76 3.01 -15.98
C ASP A 30 -3.24 4.44 -15.68
N ASN A 31 -4.24 4.58 -14.80
CA ASN A 31 -4.73 5.87 -14.30
C ASN A 31 -3.82 6.50 -13.24
N GLY A 32 -2.75 5.80 -12.88
CA GLY A 32 -1.77 6.20 -11.87
C GLY A 32 -2.19 5.87 -10.45
N ASP A 33 -3.32 5.19 -10.22
CA ASP A 33 -3.75 4.70 -8.91
C ASP A 33 -2.89 3.54 -8.42
N LEU A 34 -2.79 3.42 -7.10
CA LEU A 34 -1.96 2.41 -6.46
C LEU A 34 -2.84 1.38 -5.79
N ALA A 35 -2.60 0.12 -6.07
CA ALA A 35 -3.22 -1.00 -5.37
C ALA A 35 -2.13 -1.86 -4.74
N VAL A 36 -2.39 -2.33 -3.52
CA VAL A 36 -1.53 -3.25 -2.79
C VAL A 36 -2.36 -4.42 -2.32
N GLN A 37 -1.94 -5.64 -2.66
CA GLN A 37 -2.55 -6.85 -2.13
C GLN A 37 -2.04 -7.10 -0.70
N VAL A 38 -2.95 -7.25 0.26
CA VAL A 38 -2.59 -7.31 1.70
C VAL A 38 -1.70 -8.51 1.99
N ILE A 39 -2.03 -9.69 1.46
CA ILE A 39 -1.22 -10.91 1.66
C ILE A 39 0.22 -10.71 1.18
N THR A 40 0.40 -10.13 -0.01
CA THR A 40 1.74 -9.91 -0.59
C THR A 40 2.49 -8.84 0.20
N TYR A 41 1.79 -7.82 0.68
CA TYR A 41 2.36 -6.80 1.56
C TYR A 41 2.84 -7.39 2.89
N GLU A 42 2.05 -8.25 3.53
CA GLU A 42 2.47 -8.92 4.77
C GLU A 42 3.73 -9.79 4.56
N LEU A 43 3.80 -10.54 3.46
CA LEU A 43 5.00 -11.30 3.11
C LEU A 43 6.21 -10.39 2.85
N TYR A 44 5.99 -9.25 2.20
CA TYR A 44 7.02 -8.23 2.00
C TYR A 44 7.53 -7.66 3.33
N LYS A 45 6.63 -7.34 4.27
CA LYS A 45 6.98 -6.86 5.62
C LYS A 45 7.83 -7.88 6.36
N GLN A 46 7.45 -9.16 6.31
CA GLN A 46 8.20 -10.23 6.98
C GLN A 46 9.61 -10.40 6.40
N LYS A 47 9.77 -10.34 5.08
CA LYS A 47 11.07 -10.49 4.40
C LYS A 47 11.98 -9.29 4.61
N SER A 48 11.44 -8.08 4.50
CA SER A 48 12.21 -6.82 4.57
C SER A 48 12.39 -6.31 5.99
N ARG A 49 11.56 -6.75 6.94
CA ARG A 49 11.40 -6.18 8.28
C ARG A 49 11.06 -4.68 8.26
N ALA A 50 10.44 -4.20 7.20
CA ALA A 50 10.03 -2.80 7.03
C ALA A 50 8.50 -2.68 6.96
N THR A 51 7.98 -1.53 7.42
CA THR A 51 6.53 -1.20 7.48
C THR A 51 6.23 0.10 6.74
N PRO A 52 6.59 0.21 5.44
CA PRO A 52 6.58 1.50 4.76
C PRO A 52 5.18 2.13 4.64
N LEU A 53 4.10 1.35 4.60
CA LEU A 53 2.75 1.92 4.51
C LEU A 53 2.33 2.50 5.86
N GLU A 54 2.58 1.80 6.95
CA GLU A 54 2.34 2.29 8.31
C GLU A 54 3.19 3.56 8.60
N ASP A 55 4.46 3.58 8.17
CA ASP A 55 5.34 4.75 8.33
C ASP A 55 4.84 5.99 7.56
N ILE A 56 4.14 5.80 6.44
CA ILE A 56 3.65 6.89 5.56
C ILE A 56 2.25 7.34 5.95
N LEU A 57 1.39 6.41 6.36
CA LEU A 57 -0.04 6.62 6.58
C LEU A 57 -0.38 6.79 8.06
N GLY A 58 0.53 6.43 8.96
CA GLY A 58 0.29 6.34 10.40
C GLY A 58 -0.21 4.97 10.83
N GLU A 59 0.07 4.63 12.09
CA GLU A 59 -0.41 3.40 12.71
C GLU A 59 -1.95 3.38 12.80
N GLY A 60 -2.56 2.21 12.60
CA GLY A 60 -4.01 2.01 12.68
C GLY A 60 -4.81 2.41 11.43
N THR A 61 -4.17 2.95 10.39
CA THR A 61 -4.84 3.31 9.14
C THR A 61 -5.20 2.09 8.29
N LEU A 62 -4.38 1.04 8.32
CA LEU A 62 -4.56 -0.15 7.50
C LEU A 62 -5.45 -1.18 8.19
N ASN A 63 -6.45 -1.68 7.49
CA ASN A 63 -7.29 -2.80 7.93
C ASN A 63 -6.68 -4.13 7.45
N PRO A 64 -6.07 -4.94 8.33
CA PRO A 64 -5.45 -6.20 7.94
C PRO A 64 -6.44 -7.25 7.42
N ASP A 65 -7.75 -7.07 7.65
CA ASP A 65 -8.80 -7.95 7.14
C ASP A 65 -9.23 -7.62 5.69
N ALA A 66 -8.70 -6.54 5.09
CA ALA A 66 -8.91 -6.24 3.69
C ALA A 66 -8.11 -7.20 2.79
N GLU A 67 -8.59 -7.46 1.57
CA GLU A 67 -7.79 -8.19 0.58
C GLU A 67 -6.87 -7.25 -0.21
N TYR A 68 -7.29 -5.99 -0.40
CA TYR A 68 -6.55 -4.96 -1.09
C TYR A 68 -6.64 -3.60 -0.39
N TYR A 69 -5.54 -2.87 -0.43
CA TYR A 69 -5.47 -1.43 -0.18
C TYR A 69 -5.44 -0.69 -1.51
N VAL A 70 -6.35 0.26 -1.73
CA VAL A 70 -6.37 1.11 -2.92
C VAL A 70 -6.17 2.55 -2.50
N PHE A 71 -5.18 3.22 -3.09
CA PHE A 71 -4.80 4.58 -2.75
C PHE A 71 -5.20 5.55 -3.85
N SER A 72 -6.13 6.44 -3.52
CA SER A 72 -6.63 7.52 -4.39
C SER A 72 -6.27 8.89 -3.81
N VAL A 73 -6.23 9.92 -4.67
CA VAL A 73 -5.90 11.30 -4.31
C VAL A 73 -7.16 12.15 -4.17
#